data_AF-A0A372RK03-F1
#
_entry.id   AF-A0A372RK03-F1
#
_cell.length_a   1.000
_cell.length_b   1.000
_cell.length_c   1.000
_cell.angle_alpha   90.00
_cell.angle_beta   90.00
_cell.angle_gamma   90.00
#
_symmetry.space_group_name_H-M   'P 1'
#
loop_
_entity.id
_entity.type
_entity.pdbx_description
1 polymer ?
#
loop_
_entity_poly.entity_id
_entity_poly.type
_entity_poly.pdbx_seq_one_letter_code
_entity_poly.pdbx_strand_id
1 'polypeptide(L)'
;LNITLIQTTQSIVKSKYKKSKCPECNKRRKPLDESHQICHVCYKIKRAYKYGLSGNKIVDDFIRHTQNNLVRSQGKMEFVPYEQFINIEFIAEGGFSKIYKATWI
;
A
#
# COMPACT_ATOMS: atom_id res chain seq x y z
N LEU A 1 -10.43 27.09 46.26
CA LEU A 1 -9.36 26.65 45.34
C LEU A 1 -10.03 26.01 44.13
N ASN A 2 -10.26 26.79 43.07
CA ASN A 2 -10.85 26.31 41.81
C ASN A 2 -9.73 25.71 40.95
N ILE A 3 -9.78 24.41 40.73
CA ILE A 3 -8.91 23.73 39.76
C ILE A 3 -9.69 23.69 38.45
N THR A 4 -9.43 24.65 37.59
CA THR A 4 -9.97 24.67 36.22
C THR A 4 -9.24 23.59 35.43
N LEU A 5 -9.92 22.48 35.12
CA LEU A 5 -9.44 21.48 34.17
C LEU A 5 -9.43 22.09 32.77
N ILE A 6 -8.26 22.53 32.31
CA ILE A 6 -8.04 22.91 30.92
C ILE A 6 -8.05 21.62 30.10
N GLN A 7 -9.21 21.27 29.54
CA GLN A 7 -9.28 20.29 28.47
C GLN A 7 -8.65 20.93 27.24
N THR A 8 -7.43 20.51 26.90
CA THR A 8 -6.80 20.79 25.62
C THR A 8 -7.64 20.16 24.53
N THR A 9 -8.51 20.96 23.91
CA THR A 9 -9.18 20.59 22.66
C THR A 9 -8.12 20.44 21.58
N GLN A 10 -7.65 19.22 21.33
CA GLN A 10 -6.97 18.90 20.08
C GLN A 10 -7.99 19.10 18.96
N SER A 11 -7.94 20.25 18.32
CA SER A 11 -8.80 20.58 17.19
C SER A 11 -8.52 19.56 16.08
N ILE A 12 -9.50 18.72 15.79
CA ILE A 12 -9.47 17.84 14.62
C ILE A 12 -9.53 18.77 13.40
N VAL A 13 -8.38 19.14 12.85
CA VAL A 13 -8.28 19.86 11.58
C VAL A 13 -8.81 18.92 10.49
N LYS A 14 -10.12 18.99 10.23
CA LYS A 14 -10.73 18.34 9.06
C LYS A 14 -10.12 18.97 7.82
N SER A 15 -9.25 18.23 7.15
CA SER A 15 -8.55 18.69 5.95
C SER A 15 -9.54 19.27 4.92
N LYS A 16 -9.36 20.52 4.51
CA LYS A 16 -10.26 21.28 3.59
C LYS A 16 -10.38 20.71 2.17
N TYR A 17 -9.70 19.61 1.84
CA TYR A 17 -9.53 19.15 0.46
C TYR A 17 -10.71 18.32 -0.05
N LYS A 18 -11.29 18.77 -1.17
CA LYS A 18 -12.34 18.08 -1.92
C LYS A 18 -11.78 16.80 -2.55
N LYS A 19 -12.49 15.68 -2.41
CA LYS A 19 -12.12 14.43 -3.11
C LYS A 19 -12.32 14.61 -4.62
N SER A 20 -11.32 14.22 -5.42
CA SER A 20 -11.38 14.26 -6.88
C SER A 20 -11.12 12.86 -7.47
N LYS A 21 -11.48 12.66 -8.74
CA LYS A 21 -11.19 11.41 -9.45
C LYS A 21 -9.68 11.35 -9.74
N CYS A 22 -9.01 10.33 -9.22
CA CYS A 22 -7.59 10.11 -9.47
C CYS A 22 -7.39 9.49 -10.86
N PRO A 23 -6.48 10.01 -11.71
CA PRO A 23 -6.26 9.48 -13.07
C PRO A 23 -5.67 8.06 -13.08
N GLU A 24 -4.90 7.68 -12.05
CA GLU A 24 -4.23 6.37 -11.98
C GLU A 24 -5.15 5.22 -11.58
N CYS A 25 -5.98 5.42 -10.56
CA CYS A 25 -6.86 4.36 -10.03
C CYS A 25 -8.33 4.58 -10.36
N ASN A 26 -8.68 5.66 -11.05
CA ASN A 26 -10.05 6.05 -11.37
C ASN A 26 -11.01 6.19 -10.18
N LYS A 27 -10.51 6.19 -8.94
CA LYS A 27 -11.31 6.33 -7.71
C LYS A 27 -11.35 7.77 -7.23
N ARG A 28 -12.49 8.16 -6.64
CA ARG A 28 -12.66 9.46 -5.97
C ARG A 28 -11.97 9.45 -4.59
N ARG A 29 -10.80 10.10 -4.49
CA ARG A 29 -9.94 10.09 -3.30
C ARG A 29 -9.39 11.47 -3.01
N LYS A 30 -8.79 11.63 -1.83
CA LYS A 30 -8.01 12.83 -1.53
C LYS A 30 -6.74 12.83 -2.40
N PRO A 31 -6.48 13.91 -3.17
CA PRO A 31 -5.21 14.08 -3.88
C PRO A 31 -4.05 14.14 -2.87
N LEU A 32 -2.83 13.90 -3.33
CA LEU A 32 -1.63 14.02 -2.49
C LEU A 32 -1.38 15.47 -2.07
N ASP A 33 -1.55 16.41 -3.01
CA ASP A 33 -1.32 17.84 -2.86
C ASP A 33 -2.28 18.64 -3.78
N GLU A 34 -2.09 19.96 -3.83
CA GLU A 34 -2.88 20.89 -4.65
C GLU A 34 -2.64 20.72 -6.16
N SER A 35 -1.57 20.03 -6.58
CA SER A 35 -1.31 19.73 -7.99
C SER A 35 -2.25 18.65 -8.54
N HIS A 36 -3.01 17.97 -7.67
CA HIS A 36 -4.02 16.96 -8.03
C HIS A 36 -3.51 15.81 -8.91
N GLN A 37 -2.20 15.61 -9.03
CA GLN A 37 -1.61 14.65 -9.97
C GLN A 37 -2.12 13.22 -9.72
N ILE A 38 -2.04 12.75 -8.47
CA ILE A 38 -2.50 11.41 -8.07
C ILE A 38 -3.03 11.42 -6.63
N CYS A 39 -3.80 10.40 -6.24
CA CYS A 39 -4.24 10.26 -4.86
C CYS A 39 -3.12 9.72 -3.95
N HIS A 40 -3.24 9.99 -2.65
CA HIS A 40 -2.26 9.52 -1.66
C HIS A 40 -2.00 8.00 -1.70
N VAL A 41 -3.00 7.19 -2.07
CA VAL A 41 -2.86 5.73 -2.21
C VAL A 41 -1.94 5.40 -3.39
N CYS A 42 -2.22 5.94 -4.56
CA CYS A 42 -1.41 5.72 -5.77
C CYS A 42 0.02 6.23 -5.59
N TYR A 43 0.21 7.34 -4.87
CA TYR A 43 1.54 7.84 -4.53
C TYR A 43 2.33 6.86 -3.66
N LYS A 44 1.71 6.33 -2.60
CA LYS A 44 2.34 5.31 -1.74
C LYS A 44 2.72 4.06 -2.52
N ILE A 45 1.83 3.59 -3.40
CA ILE A 45 2.06 2.45 -4.28
C ILE A 45 3.25 2.71 -5.22
N LYS A 46 3.27 3.86 -5.91
CA LYS A 46 4.40 4.23 -6.77
C LYS A 46 5.73 4.29 -6.02
N ARG A 47 5.73 4.75 -4.76
CA ARG A 47 6.92 4.76 -3.90
C ARG A 47 7.37 3.37 -3.45
N ALA A 48 6.44 2.47 -3.13
CA ALA A 48 6.77 1.10 -2.74
C ALA A 48 7.50 0.36 -3.88
N TYR A 49 7.09 0.58 -5.12
CA TYR A 49 7.73 0.00 -6.30
C TYR A 49 9.00 0.72 -6.78
N LYS A 50 9.54 1.68 -6.02
CA LYS A 50 10.79 2.37 -6.38
C LYS A 50 11.97 1.39 -6.52
N TYR A 51 11.91 0.25 -5.85
CA TYR A 51 12.91 -0.82 -5.90
C TYR A 51 12.62 -1.91 -6.95
N GLY A 52 11.54 -1.76 -7.73
CA GLY A 52 11.18 -2.65 -8.83
C GLY A 52 9.84 -3.34 -8.64
N LEU A 53 9.31 -3.80 -9.77
CA LEU A 53 8.18 -4.70 -9.89
C LEU A 53 8.72 -6.11 -10.21
N SER A 54 7.83 -7.11 -10.30
CA SER A 54 8.23 -8.48 -10.65
C SER A 54 8.77 -8.63 -12.08
N GLY A 55 8.52 -7.63 -12.94
CA GLY A 55 8.76 -7.74 -14.38
C GLY A 55 7.67 -8.52 -15.12
N ASN A 56 6.71 -9.11 -14.39
CA ASN A 56 5.55 -9.76 -14.96
C ASN A 56 4.33 -8.85 -14.83
N LYS A 57 3.90 -8.29 -15.96
CA LYS A 57 2.77 -7.35 -16.02
C LYS A 57 1.47 -7.88 -15.39
N ILE A 58 1.17 -9.17 -15.53
CA ILE A 58 -0.05 -9.77 -14.97
C ILE A 58 0.02 -9.77 -13.43
N VAL A 59 1.15 -10.21 -12.88
CA VAL A 59 1.41 -10.21 -11.44
C VAL A 59 1.41 -8.78 -10.90
N ASP A 60 2.09 -7.87 -11.58
CA ASP A 60 2.21 -6.46 -11.18
C ASP A 60 0.85 -5.74 -11.18
N ASP A 61 0.03 -5.97 -12.21
CA ASP A 61 -1.33 -5.42 -12.31
C ASP A 61 -2.22 -5.99 -11.19
N PHE A 62 -2.08 -7.28 -10.83
CA PHE A 62 -2.80 -7.90 -9.73
C PHE A 62 -2.40 -7.33 -8.36
N ILE A 63 -1.10 -7.24 -8.06
CA ILE A 63 -0.60 -6.64 -6.81
C ILE A 63 -1.09 -5.19 -6.70
N ARG A 64 -0.96 -4.40 -7.76
CA ARG A 64 -1.47 -3.02 -7.82
C ARG A 64 -2.99 -2.96 -7.58
N HIS A 65 -3.74 -3.93 -8.11
CA HIS A 65 -5.18 -4.03 -7.87
C HIS A 65 -5.48 -4.26 -6.38
N THR A 66 -4.81 -5.20 -5.71
CA THR A 66 -5.05 -5.45 -4.27
C THR A 66 -4.77 -4.20 -3.43
N GLN A 67 -3.63 -3.53 -3.67
CA GLN A 67 -3.23 -2.32 -2.95
C GLN A 67 -4.18 -1.13 -3.19
N ASN A 68 -4.74 -1.02 -4.41
CA ASN A 68 -5.69 0.02 -4.77
C ASN A 68 -7.10 -0.23 -4.25
N ASN A 69 -7.52 -1.47 -4.01
CA ASN A 69 -8.90 -1.78 -3.68
C ASN A 69 -9.16 -1.95 -2.18
N LEU A 70 -8.12 -2.22 -1.39
CA LEU A 70 -8.29 -2.46 0.04
C LEU A 70 -8.33 -1.16 0.86
N VAL A 71 -9.39 -1.04 1.66
CA VAL A 71 -9.65 0.11 2.56
C VAL A 71 -8.83 -0.03 3.86
N ARG A 72 -8.47 -1.25 4.25
CA ARG A 72 -7.66 -1.56 5.44
C ARG A 72 -6.27 -2.09 5.01
N SER A 73 -5.30 -2.05 5.92
CA SER A 73 -3.93 -2.54 5.67
C SER A 73 -3.85 -4.05 5.44
N GLN A 74 -4.84 -4.80 5.91
CA GLN A 74 -4.91 -6.25 5.78
C GLN A 74 -5.20 -6.67 4.34
N GLY A 75 -4.47 -7.67 3.84
CA GLY A 75 -4.68 -8.29 2.53
C GLY A 75 -3.98 -7.60 1.35
N LYS A 76 -3.18 -6.56 1.60
CA LYS A 76 -2.36 -5.95 0.53
C LYS A 76 -1.24 -6.92 0.17
N MET A 77 -1.13 -7.22 -1.11
CA MET A 77 0.01 -7.98 -1.62
C MET A 77 1.18 -7.04 -1.88
N GLU A 78 2.38 -7.59 -1.79
CA GLU A 78 3.63 -6.94 -2.09
C GLU A 78 4.51 -7.92 -2.88
N PHE A 79 5.30 -7.38 -3.80
CA PHE A 79 6.31 -8.15 -4.49
C PHE A 79 7.62 -8.05 -3.71
N VAL A 80 8.21 -9.20 -3.42
CA VAL A 80 9.52 -9.30 -2.78
C VAL A 80 10.47 -10.00 -3.76
N PRO A 81 11.55 -9.34 -4.19
CA PRO A 81 12.56 -9.95 -5.05
C PRO A 81 13.12 -11.23 -4.43
N TYR A 82 13.41 -12.23 -5.27
CA TYR A 82 13.87 -13.54 -4.78
C TYR A 82 15.19 -13.44 -4.02
N GLU A 83 16.03 -12.48 -4.39
CA GLU A 83 17.33 -12.19 -3.81
C GLU A 83 17.26 -11.71 -2.35
N GLN A 84 16.07 -11.30 -1.89
CA GLN A 84 15.83 -10.91 -0.48
C GLN A 84 15.45 -12.10 0.40
N PHE A 85 15.41 -13.32 -0.14
CA PHE A 85 15.13 -14.53 0.63
C PHE A 85 16.42 -15.29 0.94
N ILE A 86 16.57 -15.68 2.20
CA ILE A 86 17.63 -16.56 2.69
C ILE A 86 17.03 -17.80 3.37
N ASN A 87 17.87 -18.81 3.64
CA ASN A 87 17.45 -20.07 4.27
C ASN A 87 16.26 -20.72 3.55
N ILE A 88 16.35 -20.81 2.23
CA ILE A 88 15.28 -21.30 1.36
C ILE A 88 15.22 -22.83 1.45
N GLU A 89 14.13 -23.35 1.99
CA GLU A 89 13.87 -24.77 2.22
C GLU A 89 12.64 -25.23 1.43
N PHE A 90 12.76 -26.32 0.68
CA PHE A 90 11.62 -26.89 -0.03
C PHE A 90 10.66 -27.59 0.95
N ILE A 91 9.36 -27.33 0.82
CA ILE A 91 8.32 -27.94 1.66
C ILE A 91 7.58 -29.04 0.90
N ALA A 92 7.03 -28.70 -0.26
CA ALA A 92 6.16 -29.59 -1.03
C ALA A 92 5.99 -29.11 -2.48
N GLU A 93 5.57 -30.02 -3.35
CA GLU A 93 5.17 -29.73 -4.73
C GLU A 93 3.78 -30.30 -4.98
N GLY A 94 2.93 -29.52 -5.64
CA GLY A 94 1.61 -29.93 -6.10
C GLY A 94 1.46 -29.69 -7.60
N GLY A 95 0.27 -29.96 -8.14
CA GLY A 95 0.04 -29.90 -9.60
C GLY A 95 0.24 -28.53 -10.25
N PHE A 96 0.31 -27.44 -9.46
CA PHE A 96 0.41 -26.07 -9.97
C PHE A 96 1.63 -25.30 -9.46
N SER A 97 2.32 -25.78 -8.42
CA SER A 97 3.39 -25.01 -7.77
C SER A 97 4.28 -25.83 -6.84
N LYS A 98 5.44 -25.25 -6.55
CA LYS A 98 6.36 -25.65 -5.47
C LYS A 98 6.23 -24.67 -4.31
N ILE A 99 6.28 -25.18 -3.09
CA ILE A 99 6.18 -24.41 -1.85
C ILE A 99 7.54 -24.43 -1.17
N TYR A 100 8.01 -23.25 -0.79
CA TYR A 100 9.27 -23.05 -0.08
C TYR A 100 9.03 -22.27 1.21
N LYS A 101 9.82 -22.55 2.24
CA LYS A 101 9.98 -21.75 3.44
C LYS A 101 11.24 -20.91 3.29
N ALA A 102 11.18 -19.63 3.66
CA ALA A 102 12.35 -18.74 3.61
C ALA A 102 12.26 -17.65 4.69
N THR A 103 13.39 -17.03 5.00
CA THR A 103 13.49 -15.80 5.80
C THR A 103 13.66 -14.62 4.85
N TRP A 104 12.85 -13.56 5.03
CA TRP A 104 12.97 -12.30 4.30
C TRP A 104 13.88 -11.33 5.07
N ILE A 105 14.90 -10.77 4.39
CA ILE A 105 15.85 -9.78 4.92
C ILE A 105 15.59 -8.35 4.45
#